data_AF-H3A795-F1
#
_entry.id   AF-H3A795-F1
#
_cell.length_a   1.000
_cell.length_b   1.000
_cell.length_c   1.000
_cell.angle_alpha   90.00
_cell.angle_beta   90.00
_cell.angle_gamma   90.00
#
_symmetry.space_group_name_H-M   'P 1'
#
loop_
_entity.id
_entity.type
_entity.pdbx_description
1 polymer ?
#
loop_
_entity_poly.entity_id
_entity_poly.type
_entity_poly.pdbx_seq_one_letter_code
_entity_poly.pdbx_strand_id
1 'polypeptide(L)'
;EHSSFFIVQLPALMTALVKTIKSVMYVLTLLFLLMYIFAIMGYYYFGDPDTGAPMHWGNLGSAFFTLFSLVTVDGWTDIQEELDRLGFEVSRTFTILFILLGYFLFFNMFIAVVILNIQQATEHFEKKIQIEREVALNQKKHNILVHQQEEVQKLLKNQNASNYENVGDILKRFKKTLHHDDYTITYDISASLSAADIYLSTLDRQDKTI
;
A
#
# COMPACT_ATOMS: atom_id res chain seq x y z
N GLU A 1 11.74 -33.54 7.29
CA GLU A 1 11.14 -32.47 6.46
C GLU A 1 9.97 -31.73 7.11
N HIS A 2 8.98 -32.41 7.72
CA HIS A 2 7.82 -31.73 8.33
C HIS A 2 8.11 -30.70 9.43
N SER A 3 9.20 -30.85 10.19
CA SER A 3 9.60 -29.90 11.24
C SER A 3 10.24 -28.61 10.70
N SER A 4 10.91 -28.66 9.55
CA SER A 4 11.54 -27.49 8.91
C SER A 4 10.49 -26.52 8.33
N PHE A 5 9.40 -27.07 7.79
CA PHE A 5 8.28 -26.30 7.25
C PHE A 5 7.55 -25.47 8.32
N PHE A 6 7.35 -26.03 9.52
CA PHE A 6 6.71 -25.33 10.64
C PHE A 6 7.55 -24.14 11.13
N ILE A 7 8.88 -24.32 11.26
CA ILE A 7 9.79 -23.28 11.77
C ILE A 7 9.85 -22.07 10.82
N VAL A 8 9.70 -22.27 9.51
CA VAL A 8 9.73 -21.19 8.50
C VAL A 8 8.39 -20.45 8.40
N GLN A 9 7.26 -21.11 8.66
CA GLN A 9 5.93 -20.48 8.53
C GLN A 9 5.45 -19.75 9.78
N LEU A 10 5.89 -20.19 10.97
CA LEU A 10 5.55 -19.55 12.25
C LEU A 10 5.84 -18.03 12.26
N PRO A 11 7.01 -17.54 11.81
CA PRO A 11 7.29 -16.10 11.77
C PRO A 11 6.34 -15.30 10.87
N ALA A 12 5.95 -15.87 9.72
CA ALA A 12 5.02 -15.22 8.79
C ALA A 12 3.62 -15.11 9.39
N LEU A 13 3.13 -16.18 10.05
CA LEU A 13 1.85 -16.18 10.76
C LEU A 13 1.87 -15.20 11.95
N MET A 14 2.95 -15.17 12.73
CA MET A 14 3.09 -14.22 13.84
C MET A 14 3.07 -12.77 13.36
N THR A 15 3.73 -12.47 12.23
CA THR A 15 3.73 -11.12 11.65
C THR A 15 2.32 -10.71 11.21
N ALA A 16 1.56 -11.63 10.62
CA ALA A 16 0.17 -11.40 10.25
C ALA A 16 -0.71 -11.13 11.48
N LEU A 17 -0.56 -11.91 12.55
CA LEU A 17 -1.29 -11.72 13.81
C LEU A 17 -1.00 -10.35 14.44
N VAL A 18 0.28 -9.96 14.53
CA VAL A 18 0.67 -8.65 15.09
C VAL A 18 0.11 -7.50 14.26
N LYS A 19 0.07 -7.64 12.93
CA LYS A 19 -0.55 -6.63 12.05
C LYS A 19 -2.04 -6.45 12.37
N THR A 20 -2.77 -7.54 12.58
CA THR A 20 -4.19 -7.50 12.94
C THR A 20 -4.41 -6.89 14.33
N ILE A 21 -3.58 -7.23 15.31
CA ILE A 21 -3.66 -6.64 16.67
C ILE A 21 -3.50 -5.13 16.62
N LYS A 22 -2.54 -4.61 15.84
CA LYS A 22 -2.35 -3.15 15.68
C LYS A 22 -3.58 -2.45 15.11
N SER A 23 -4.32 -3.11 14.21
CA SER A 23 -5.56 -2.57 13.66
C SER A 23 -6.69 -2.50 14.69
N VAL A 24 -6.71 -3.44 15.64
CA VAL A 24 -7.79 -3.61 16.62
C VAL A 24 -7.51 -2.85 17.94
N MET A 25 -6.25 -2.52 18.20
CA MET A 25 -5.79 -1.86 19.42
C MET A 25 -6.59 -0.59 19.76
N TYR A 26 -6.86 0.28 18.78
CA TYR A 26 -7.61 1.52 19.02
C TYR A 26 -9.01 1.27 19.60
N VAL A 27 -9.71 0.25 19.11
CA VAL A 27 -11.05 -0.09 19.61
C VAL A 27 -10.96 -0.74 20.99
N LEU A 28 -9.96 -1.59 21.23
CA LEU A 28 -9.74 -2.17 22.56
C LEU A 28 -9.38 -1.10 23.61
N THR A 29 -8.60 -0.09 23.25
CA THR A 29 -8.32 1.05 24.14
C THR A 29 -9.60 1.83 24.45
N LEU A 30 -10.45 2.05 23.45
CA LEU A 30 -11.75 2.70 23.66
C LEU A 30 -12.68 1.86 24.54
N LEU A 31 -12.71 0.54 24.34
CA LEU A 31 -13.46 -0.38 25.19
C LEU A 31 -12.95 -0.37 26.64
N PHE A 32 -11.63 -0.38 26.84
CA PHE A 32 -11.05 -0.32 28.18
C PHE A 32 -11.41 0.97 28.92
N LEU A 33 -11.42 2.11 28.20
CA LEU A 33 -11.88 3.39 28.75
C LEU A 33 -13.38 3.36 29.10
N LEU A 34 -14.22 2.79 28.22
CA LEU A 34 -15.64 2.59 28.48
C LEU A 34 -15.86 1.72 29.74
N MET A 35 -15.14 0.59 29.83
CA MET A 35 -15.17 -0.30 30.99
C MET A 35 -14.73 0.43 32.26
N TYR A 36 -13.69 1.26 32.21
CA TYR A 36 -13.24 2.02 33.38
C TYR A 36 -14.34 2.96 33.92
N ILE A 37 -15.02 3.70 33.03
CA ILE A 37 -16.11 4.60 33.41
C ILE A 37 -17.27 3.81 34.03
N PHE A 38 -17.67 2.71 33.39
CA PHE A 38 -18.74 1.85 33.91
C PHE A 38 -18.36 1.10 35.18
N ALA A 39 -17.08 0.78 35.38
CA ALA A 39 -16.59 0.09 36.58
C ALA A 39 -16.71 1.00 37.80
N ILE A 40 -16.34 2.27 37.64
CA ILE A 40 -16.52 3.28 38.69
C ILE A 40 -18.01 3.48 38.97
N MET A 41 -18.84 3.64 37.93
CA MET A 41 -20.29 3.79 38.11
C MET A 41 -20.88 2.60 38.86
N GLY A 42 -20.61 1.37 38.42
CA GLY A 42 -21.15 0.18 39.07
C GLY A 42 -20.62 -0.03 40.49
N TYR A 43 -19.36 0.32 40.77
CA TYR A 43 -18.82 0.34 42.13
C TYR A 43 -19.62 1.29 43.04
N TYR A 44 -19.94 2.49 42.57
CA TYR A 44 -20.72 3.46 43.36
C TYR A 44 -22.20 3.11 43.50
N TYR A 45 -22.83 2.51 42.49
CA TYR A 45 -24.26 2.21 42.51
C TYR A 45 -24.58 0.84 43.15
N PHE A 46 -23.72 -0.16 42.95
CA PHE A 46 -24.01 -1.56 43.29
C PHE A 46 -22.94 -2.18 44.20
N GLY A 47 -21.88 -1.46 44.54
CA GLY A 47 -20.75 -1.99 45.32
C GLY A 47 -20.89 -1.93 46.84
N ASP A 48 -22.07 -1.54 47.35
CA ASP A 48 -22.33 -1.48 48.79
C ASP A 48 -22.17 -2.88 49.44
N PRO A 49 -21.37 -3.03 50.52
CA PRO A 49 -21.11 -4.33 51.13
C PRO A 49 -22.34 -5.01 51.76
N ASP A 50 -23.32 -4.24 52.25
CA ASP A 50 -24.43 -4.74 53.04
C ASP A 50 -25.72 -4.88 52.22
N THR A 51 -25.90 -4.02 51.21
CA THR A 51 -27.13 -3.90 50.42
C THR A 51 -26.93 -4.08 48.92
N GLY A 52 -25.67 -4.10 48.46
CA GLY A 52 -25.29 -4.24 47.07
C GLY A 52 -24.88 -5.65 46.67
N ALA A 53 -24.17 -5.75 45.56
CA ALA A 53 -23.56 -6.96 45.03
C ALA A 53 -22.02 -6.84 45.09
N PRO A 54 -21.40 -6.89 46.28
CA PRO A 54 -19.97 -6.66 46.47
C PRO A 54 -19.08 -7.70 45.77
N MET A 55 -19.60 -8.89 45.46
CA MET A 55 -18.88 -9.90 44.67
C MET A 55 -18.59 -9.40 43.24
N HIS A 56 -19.53 -8.63 42.67
CA HIS A 56 -19.42 -8.08 41.32
C HIS A 56 -18.85 -6.66 41.33
N TRP A 57 -19.28 -5.83 42.28
CA TRP A 57 -19.04 -4.39 42.25
C TRP A 57 -18.27 -3.86 43.45
N GLY A 58 -17.81 -4.72 44.38
CA GLY A 58 -17.17 -4.27 45.63
C GLY A 58 -15.73 -3.80 45.48
N ASN A 59 -15.08 -4.03 44.34
CA ASN A 59 -13.80 -3.42 44.01
C ASN A 59 -13.66 -3.25 42.49
N LEU A 60 -12.65 -2.49 42.07
CA LEU A 60 -12.44 -2.19 40.66
C LEU A 60 -12.15 -3.47 39.84
N GLY A 61 -11.39 -4.41 40.38
CA GLY A 61 -11.05 -5.66 39.69
C GLY A 61 -12.27 -6.55 39.42
N SER A 62 -13.13 -6.73 40.43
CA SER A 62 -14.38 -7.48 40.27
C SER A 62 -15.34 -6.78 39.30
N ALA A 63 -15.39 -5.44 39.33
CA ALA A 63 -16.21 -4.65 38.41
C ALA A 63 -15.73 -4.80 36.96
N PHE A 64 -14.40 -4.77 36.73
CA PHE A 64 -13.82 -5.04 35.42
C PHE A 64 -14.14 -6.46 34.93
N PHE A 65 -14.06 -7.46 35.80
CA PHE A 65 -14.43 -8.84 35.45
C PHE A 65 -15.91 -8.96 35.07
N THR A 66 -16.78 -8.35 35.87
CA THR A 66 -18.22 -8.30 35.61
C THR A 66 -18.52 -7.61 34.27
N LEU A 67 -17.92 -6.45 34.00
CA LEU A 67 -18.08 -5.74 32.73
C LEU A 67 -17.49 -6.51 31.56
N PHE A 68 -16.46 -7.32 31.77
CA PHE A 68 -15.95 -8.21 30.73
C PHE A 68 -16.99 -9.28 30.39
N SER A 69 -17.60 -9.93 31.38
CA SER A 69 -18.72 -10.86 31.16
C SER A 69 -19.91 -10.19 30.45
N LEU A 70 -20.25 -8.96 30.83
CA LEU A 70 -21.30 -8.18 30.17
C LEU A 70 -20.95 -7.87 28.71
N VAL A 71 -19.72 -7.47 28.40
CA VAL A 71 -19.34 -7.10 27.02
C VAL A 71 -19.31 -8.32 26.10
N THR A 72 -18.99 -9.50 26.63
CA THR A 72 -19.05 -10.77 25.90
C THR A 72 -20.45 -11.37 25.87
N VAL A 73 -21.41 -10.76 26.57
CA VAL A 73 -22.80 -11.26 26.72
C VAL A 73 -22.80 -12.68 27.30
N ASP A 74 -21.87 -12.95 28.23
CA ASP A 74 -21.69 -14.24 28.89
C ASP A 74 -22.14 -14.17 30.35
N GLY A 75 -23.08 -15.03 30.75
CA GLY A 75 -23.62 -15.04 32.12
C GLY A 75 -24.29 -13.73 32.58
N TRP A 76 -24.52 -12.76 31.68
CA TRP A 76 -25.00 -11.43 32.02
C TRP A 76 -26.40 -11.41 32.64
N THR A 77 -27.23 -12.40 32.30
CA THR A 77 -28.58 -12.56 32.85
C THR A 77 -28.56 -12.88 34.32
N ASP A 78 -27.59 -13.68 34.78
CA ASP A 78 -27.49 -14.10 36.19
C ASP A 78 -27.07 -12.90 37.05
N ILE A 79 -26.13 -12.10 36.54
CA ILE A 79 -25.70 -10.84 37.16
C ILE A 79 -26.88 -9.85 37.22
N GLN A 80 -27.68 -9.76 36.15
CA GLN A 80 -28.85 -8.89 36.13
C GLN A 80 -29.95 -9.39 37.08
N GLU A 81 -30.17 -10.69 37.18
CA GLU A 81 -31.15 -11.28 38.09
C GLU A 81 -30.78 -11.03 39.56
N GLU A 82 -29.48 -11.08 39.90
CA GLU A 82 -29.01 -10.69 41.23
C GLU A 82 -29.35 -9.22 41.55
N LEU A 83 -29.04 -8.30 40.64
CA LEU A 83 -29.35 -6.87 40.82
C LEU A 83 -30.85 -6.59 40.88
N ASP A 84 -31.66 -7.33 40.11
CA ASP A 84 -33.12 -7.25 40.14
C ASP A 84 -33.68 -7.72 41.49
N ARG A 85 -33.12 -8.81 42.06
CA ARG A 85 -33.52 -9.32 43.39
C ARG A 85 -33.18 -8.36 44.53
N LEU A 86 -32.10 -7.59 44.38
CA LEU A 86 -31.70 -6.54 45.32
C LEU A 86 -32.54 -5.26 45.19
N GLY A 87 -33.41 -5.16 44.17
CA GLY A 87 -34.33 -4.03 43.98
C GLY A 87 -33.70 -2.82 43.30
N PHE A 88 -32.57 -2.98 42.60
CA PHE A 88 -31.94 -1.88 41.85
C PHE A 88 -32.67 -1.63 40.52
N GLU A 89 -33.70 -0.79 40.51
CA GLU A 89 -34.50 -0.52 39.30
C GLU A 89 -33.67 0.06 38.13
N VAL A 90 -32.61 0.83 38.43
CA VAL A 90 -31.72 1.44 37.42
C VAL A 90 -30.72 0.43 36.83
N SER A 91 -30.53 -0.74 37.46
CA SER A 91 -29.55 -1.75 37.04
C SER A 91 -29.80 -2.24 35.62
N ARG A 92 -31.06 -2.47 35.24
CA ARG A 92 -31.42 -2.98 33.91
C ARG A 92 -31.04 -2.00 32.80
N THR A 93 -31.29 -0.71 33.01
CA THR A 93 -30.87 0.34 32.07
C THR A 93 -29.35 0.41 31.97
N PHE A 94 -28.65 0.34 33.10
CA PHE A 94 -27.18 0.32 33.14
C PHE A 94 -26.59 -0.85 32.35
N THR A 95 -27.07 -2.08 32.60
CA THR A 95 -26.59 -3.30 31.95
C THR A 95 -26.88 -3.29 30.45
N ILE A 96 -28.13 -3.00 30.06
CA ILE A 96 -28.51 -2.96 28.64
C ILE A 96 -27.73 -1.87 27.88
N LEU A 97 -27.56 -0.69 28.48
CA LEU A 97 -26.81 0.40 27.87
C LEU A 97 -25.34 0.01 27.65
N PHE A 98 -24.72 -0.62 28.66
CA PHE A 98 -23.34 -1.09 28.54
C PHE A 98 -23.19 -2.16 27.45
N ILE A 99 -24.07 -3.15 27.42
CA ILE A 99 -24.06 -4.21 26.38
C ILE A 99 -24.24 -3.60 24.99
N LEU A 100 -25.17 -2.66 24.82
CA LEU A 100 -25.40 -1.99 23.55
C LEU A 100 -24.18 -1.20 23.09
N LEU A 101 -23.57 -0.42 23.99
CA LEU A 101 -22.34 0.33 23.69
C LEU A 101 -21.17 -0.60 23.35
N GLY A 102 -21.00 -1.68 24.11
CA GLY A 102 -19.98 -2.71 23.86
C GLY A 102 -20.18 -3.37 22.48
N TYR A 103 -21.41 -3.74 22.16
CA TYR A 103 -21.75 -4.31 20.85
C TYR A 103 -21.52 -3.32 19.71
N PHE A 104 -21.87 -2.04 19.90
CA PHE A 104 -21.58 -0.99 18.93
C PHE A 104 -20.06 -0.84 18.68
N LEU A 105 -19.24 -0.90 19.73
CA LEU A 105 -17.78 -0.89 19.60
C LEU A 105 -17.27 -2.10 18.81
N PHE A 106 -17.75 -3.32 19.13
CA PHE A 106 -17.38 -4.52 18.39
C PHE A 106 -17.85 -4.50 16.94
N PHE A 107 -19.03 -3.95 16.66
CA PHE A 107 -19.52 -3.76 15.32
C PHE A 107 -18.61 -2.81 14.53
N ASN A 108 -18.23 -1.67 15.12
CA ASN A 108 -17.30 -0.74 14.49
C ASN A 108 -15.92 -1.36 14.24
N MET A 109 -15.43 -2.21 15.16
CA MET A 109 -14.22 -3.01 14.94
C MET A 109 -14.39 -3.97 13.75
N PHE A 110 -15.52 -4.66 13.66
CA PHE A 110 -15.81 -5.56 12.55
C PHE A 110 -15.81 -4.82 11.22
N ILE A 111 -16.44 -3.64 11.15
CA ILE A 111 -16.42 -2.80 9.95
C ILE A 111 -15.00 -2.37 9.59
N ALA A 112 -14.19 -1.96 10.57
CA ALA A 112 -12.80 -1.58 10.33
C ALA A 112 -11.96 -2.74 9.76
N VAL A 113 -12.13 -3.96 10.29
CA VAL A 113 -11.45 -5.16 9.79
C VAL A 113 -11.90 -5.51 8.37
N VAL A 114 -13.20 -5.40 8.08
CA VAL A 114 -13.74 -5.62 6.72
C VAL A 114 -13.15 -4.61 5.73
N ILE A 115 -13.12 -3.33 6.08
CA ILE A 115 -12.50 -2.28 5.26
C ILE A 115 -11.03 -2.57 5.01
N LEU A 116 -10.27 -2.96 6.04
CA LEU A 116 -8.85 -3.31 5.90
C LEU A 116 -8.66 -4.49 4.93
N ASN A 117 -9.49 -5.52 5.01
CA ASN A 117 -9.43 -6.67 4.10
C ASN A 117 -9.77 -6.26 2.66
N ILE A 118 -10.80 -5.42 2.46
CA ILE A 118 -11.16 -4.90 1.15
C ILE A 118 -10.02 -4.06 0.58
N GLN A 119 -9.45 -3.14 1.36
CA GLN A 119 -8.32 -2.30 0.95
C GLN A 119 -7.12 -3.15 0.51
N GLN A 120 -6.76 -4.18 1.27
CA GLN A 120 -5.66 -5.09 0.91
C GLN A 120 -5.94 -5.85 -0.39
N ALA A 121 -7.18 -6.32 -0.59
CA ALA A 121 -7.58 -6.99 -1.83
C ALA A 121 -7.53 -6.03 -3.03
N THR A 122 -8.03 -4.79 -2.86
CA THR A 122 -8.00 -3.74 -3.88
C THR A 122 -6.56 -3.34 -4.24
N GLU A 123 -5.68 -3.09 -3.27
CA GLU A 123 -4.27 -2.76 -3.52
C GLU A 123 -3.54 -3.84 -4.32
N HIS A 124 -3.80 -5.11 -4.01
CA HIS A 124 -3.19 -6.23 -4.73
C HIS A 124 -3.71 -6.33 -6.18
N PHE A 125 -5.00 -6.07 -6.39
CA PHE A 125 -5.60 -6.02 -7.71
C PHE A 125 -5.08 -4.86 -8.55
N GLU A 126 -4.97 -3.66 -7.96
CA GLU A 126 -4.40 -2.48 -8.60
C GLU A 126 -2.95 -2.71 -9.02
N LYS A 127 -2.12 -3.31 -8.16
CA LYS A 127 -0.74 -3.68 -8.51
C LYS A 127 -0.68 -4.64 -9.68
N LYS A 128 -1.55 -5.65 -9.73
CA LYS A 128 -1.63 -6.58 -10.86
C LYS A 128 -1.98 -5.87 -12.17
N ILE A 129 -2.97 -4.98 -12.15
CA ILE A 129 -3.34 -4.18 -13.32
C ILE A 129 -2.19 -3.28 -13.77
N GLN A 130 -1.47 -2.65 -12.84
CA GLN A 130 -0.32 -1.79 -13.18
C GLN A 130 0.79 -2.59 -13.86
N ILE A 131 1.15 -3.75 -13.31
CA ILE A 131 2.16 -4.64 -13.91
C ILE A 131 1.73 -5.09 -15.31
N GLU A 132 0.47 -5.49 -15.48
CA GLU A 132 -0.05 -5.92 -16.79
C GLU A 132 -0.01 -4.78 -17.83
N ARG A 133 -0.34 -3.56 -17.42
CA ARG A 133 -0.24 -2.36 -18.27
C ARG A 133 1.20 -2.06 -18.66
N GLU A 134 2.15 -2.16 -17.72
CA GLU A 134 3.57 -1.95 -18.00
C GLU A 134 4.13 -2.99 -18.97
N VAL A 135 3.77 -4.27 -18.79
CA VAL A 135 4.16 -5.35 -19.71
C VAL A 135 3.57 -5.10 -21.11
N ALA A 136 2.29 -4.74 -21.21
CA ALA A 136 1.66 -4.43 -22.49
C ALA A 136 2.29 -3.21 -23.18
N LEU A 137 2.67 -2.18 -22.43
CA LEU A 137 3.34 -0.99 -22.95
C LEU A 137 4.75 -1.33 -23.46
N ASN A 138 5.51 -2.09 -22.69
CA ASN A 138 6.86 -2.52 -23.08
C ASN A 138 6.83 -3.42 -24.32
N GLN A 139 5.84 -4.30 -24.43
CA GLN A 139 5.64 -5.10 -25.63
C GLN A 139 5.35 -4.23 -26.85
N LYS A 140 4.47 -3.22 -26.71
CA LYS A 140 4.19 -2.27 -27.81
C LYS A 140 5.44 -1.50 -28.23
N LYS A 141 6.23 -0.98 -27.28
CA LYS A 141 7.49 -0.28 -27.55
C LYS A 141 8.48 -1.19 -28.28
N HIS A 142 8.62 -2.44 -27.85
CA HIS A 142 9.51 -3.41 -28.48
C HIS A 142 9.10 -3.70 -29.93
N ASN A 143 7.81 -3.96 -30.18
CA ASN A 143 7.29 -4.20 -31.52
C ASN A 143 7.52 -3.01 -32.47
N ILE A 144 7.37 -1.77 -31.98
CA ILE A 144 7.63 -0.55 -32.77
C ILE A 144 9.11 -0.41 -33.11
N LEU A 145 10.01 -0.64 -32.16
CA LEU A 145 11.46 -0.57 -32.40
C LEU A 145 11.92 -1.58 -33.45
N VAL A 146 11.43 -2.82 -33.38
CA VAL A 146 11.71 -3.85 -34.37
C VAL A 146 11.22 -3.39 -35.75
N HIS A 147 10.00 -2.86 -35.84
CA HIS A 147 9.46 -2.36 -37.10
C HIS A 147 10.28 -1.19 -37.68
N GLN A 148 10.68 -0.23 -36.84
CA GLN A 148 11.53 0.89 -37.25
C GLN A 148 12.90 0.41 -37.77
N GLN A 149 13.51 -0.57 -37.11
CA GLN A 149 14.76 -1.17 -37.60
C GLN A 149 14.57 -1.83 -38.97
N GLU A 150 13.47 -2.56 -39.18
CA GLU A 150 13.17 -3.16 -40.48
C GLU A 150 12.97 -2.11 -41.59
N GLU A 151 12.28 -1.01 -41.30
CA GLU A 151 12.08 0.10 -42.24
C GLU A 151 13.40 0.77 -42.60
N VAL A 152 14.24 1.10 -41.61
CA VAL A 152 15.57 1.68 -41.85
C VAL A 152 16.43 0.74 -42.70
N GLN A 153 16.42 -0.56 -42.41
CA GLN A 153 17.15 -1.56 -43.21
C GLN A 153 16.65 -1.64 -44.66
N LYS A 154 15.32 -1.58 -44.87
CA LYS A 154 14.74 -1.53 -46.22
C LYS A 154 15.14 -0.26 -46.95
N LEU A 155 15.09 0.90 -46.30
CA LEU A 155 15.49 2.18 -46.89
C LEU A 155 16.98 2.19 -47.29
N LEU A 156 17.87 1.64 -46.45
CA LEU A 156 19.30 1.52 -46.76
C LEU A 156 19.55 0.57 -47.94
N LYS A 157 18.83 -0.56 -48.03
CA LYS A 157 18.91 -1.46 -49.18
C LYS A 157 18.37 -0.83 -50.46
N ASN A 158 17.27 -0.10 -50.37
CA ASN A 158 16.68 0.59 -51.51
C ASN A 158 17.56 1.77 -52.00
N GLN A 159 18.25 2.46 -51.09
CA GLN A 159 19.30 3.45 -51.45
C GLN A 159 20.51 2.79 -52.11
N ASN A 160 20.96 1.62 -51.64
CA ASN A 160 22.06 0.91 -52.30
C ASN A 160 21.66 0.32 -53.67
N ALA A 161 20.36 0.10 -53.92
CA ALA A 161 19.84 -0.42 -55.19
C ALA A 161 19.44 0.68 -56.19
N SER A 162 19.14 1.89 -55.72
CA SER A 162 18.82 3.05 -56.55
C SER A 162 19.96 4.06 -56.48
N ASN A 163 20.64 4.27 -57.60
CA ASN A 163 21.76 5.19 -57.83
C ASN A 163 21.44 6.68 -57.55
N TYR A 164 21.05 7.02 -56.32
CA TYR A 164 21.01 8.38 -55.83
C TYR A 164 22.34 8.67 -55.14
N GLU A 165 22.96 9.80 -55.53
CA GLU A 165 24.27 10.24 -55.08
C GLU A 165 24.42 10.10 -53.55
N ASN A 166 25.55 9.56 -53.11
CA ASN A 166 25.89 9.41 -51.70
C ASN A 166 25.65 10.74 -50.97
N VAL A 167 25.11 10.72 -49.75
CA VAL A 167 24.88 11.95 -48.95
C VAL A 167 26.16 12.79 -48.84
N GLY A 168 27.33 12.13 -48.83
CA GLY A 168 28.62 12.79 -48.93
C GLY A 168 28.83 13.58 -50.23
N ASP A 169 28.36 13.09 -51.36
CA ASP A 169 28.45 13.77 -52.66
C ASP A 169 27.49 14.97 -52.73
N ILE A 170 26.29 14.85 -52.14
CA ILE A 170 25.33 15.95 -52.04
C ILE A 170 25.89 17.09 -51.16
N LEU A 171 26.47 16.76 -50.00
CA LEU A 171 27.16 17.72 -49.13
C LEU A 171 28.35 18.37 -49.82
N LYS A 172 29.09 17.62 -50.66
CA LYS A 172 30.25 18.10 -51.41
C LYS A 172 29.85 19.08 -52.52
N ARG A 173 28.72 18.85 -53.19
CA ARG A 173 28.13 19.81 -54.14
C ARG A 173 27.64 21.07 -53.42
N PHE A 174 26.91 20.93 -52.32
CA PHE A 174 26.42 22.06 -51.53
C PHE A 174 27.57 22.95 -51.04
N LYS A 175 28.64 22.33 -50.52
CA LYS A 175 29.88 23.02 -50.14
C LYS A 175 30.54 23.75 -51.32
N LYS A 176 30.41 23.25 -52.54
CA LYS A 176 30.98 23.86 -53.75
C LYS A 176 30.11 25.01 -54.30
N THR A 177 28.84 25.08 -53.90
CA THR A 177 27.89 26.14 -54.32
C THR A 177 27.86 27.31 -53.33
N LEU A 178 28.45 27.17 -52.15
CA LEU A 178 28.60 28.24 -51.15
C LEU A 178 29.65 29.27 -51.58
N HIS A 179 29.28 30.55 -51.62
CA HIS A 179 30.21 31.66 -51.82
C HIS A 179 30.85 32.09 -50.48
N HIS A 180 31.99 32.79 -50.53
CA HIS A 180 32.73 33.21 -49.32
C HIS A 180 31.98 34.20 -48.41
N ASP A 181 30.85 34.74 -48.87
CA ASP A 181 30.05 35.72 -48.14
C ASP A 181 28.74 35.13 -47.57
N ASP A 182 28.48 33.84 -47.78
CA ASP A 182 27.26 33.18 -47.30
C ASP A 182 27.41 32.73 -45.83
N TYR A 183 26.53 33.25 -44.97
CA TYR A 183 26.43 32.85 -43.56
C TYR A 183 25.58 31.57 -43.41
N THR A 184 26.19 30.49 -42.91
CA THR A 184 25.46 29.25 -42.56
C THR A 184 25.40 29.04 -41.05
N ILE A 185 24.21 28.76 -40.52
CA ILE A 185 23.98 28.46 -39.10
C ILE A 185 24.47 27.03 -38.81
N THR A 186 25.58 26.88 -38.09
CA THR A 186 26.26 25.60 -37.80
C THR A 186 25.76 24.85 -36.57
N TYR A 187 24.59 25.23 -36.03
CA TYR A 187 24.22 24.81 -34.68
C TYR A 187 23.71 23.38 -34.52
N ASP A 188 23.49 22.60 -35.59
CA ASP A 188 22.92 21.24 -35.48
C ASP A 188 23.76 20.12 -36.11
N ILE A 189 25.06 20.37 -36.33
CA ILE A 189 25.97 19.37 -36.91
C ILE A 189 26.55 18.44 -35.83
N SER A 190 26.30 18.70 -34.53
CA SER A 190 26.82 17.89 -33.42
C SER A 190 26.33 16.44 -33.42
N ALA A 191 25.20 16.16 -34.09
CA ALA A 191 24.68 14.79 -34.31
C ALA A 191 24.87 14.29 -35.75
N SER A 192 25.62 15.00 -36.60
CA SER A 192 25.92 14.55 -37.96
C SER A 192 27.03 13.51 -37.96
N LEU A 193 26.91 12.52 -38.85
CA LEU A 193 27.93 11.48 -39.04
C LEU A 193 29.30 12.09 -39.40
N SER A 194 29.32 13.25 -40.06
CA SER A 194 30.54 13.98 -40.42
C SER A 194 31.23 14.65 -39.22
N ALA A 195 30.47 15.15 -38.23
CA ALA A 195 31.06 15.67 -36.99
C ALA A 195 31.63 14.55 -36.13
N ALA A 196 30.95 13.40 -36.08
CA ALA A 196 31.49 12.22 -35.41
C ALA A 196 32.81 11.77 -36.05
N ASP A 197 32.89 11.77 -37.38
CA ASP A 197 34.09 11.37 -38.12
C ASP A 197 35.26 12.37 -37.93
N ILE A 198 34.96 13.68 -37.94
CA ILE A 198 35.96 14.72 -37.64
C ILE A 198 36.45 14.61 -36.19
N TYR A 199 35.55 14.37 -35.24
CA TYR A 199 35.91 14.21 -33.83
C TYR A 199 36.80 12.98 -33.62
N LEU A 200 36.44 11.84 -34.21
CA LEU A 200 37.24 10.61 -34.15
C LEU A 200 38.61 10.76 -34.83
N SER A 201 38.68 11.44 -35.98
CA SER A 201 39.96 11.69 -36.66
C SER A 201 40.88 12.65 -35.87
N THR A 202 40.28 13.56 -35.08
CA THR A 202 41.01 14.50 -34.23
C THR A 202 41.59 13.78 -33.01
N LEU A 203 40.84 12.85 -32.42
CA LEU A 203 41.31 11.97 -31.34
C LEU A 203 42.47 11.07 -31.80
N ASP A 204 42.37 10.44 -32.98
CA ASP A 204 43.44 9.59 -33.53
C ASP A 204 44.75 10.38 -33.78
N ARG A 205 44.62 11.67 -34.08
CA ARG A 205 45.78 12.55 -34.26
C ARG A 205 46.41 12.98 -32.93
N GLN A 206 45.64 13.12 -31.86
CA GLN A 206 46.17 13.42 -30.52
C GLN A 206 46.93 12.22 -29.94
N ASP A 207 46.47 10.99 -30.16
CA ASP A 207 47.17 9.77 -29.73
C ASP A 207 48.52 9.56 -30.45
N LYS A 208 48.69 10.12 -31.64
CA LYS A 208 49.98 10.08 -32.37
C LYS A 208 50.97 11.16 -31.94
N THR A 209 50.57 12.08 -31.07
CA THR A 209 51.39 13.22 -30.64
C THR A 209 51.80 13.15 -29.16
N ILE A 210 51.54 12.02 -28.49
CA ILE A 210 52.04 11.69 -27.15
C ILE A 210 52.93 10.45 -27.25
#